data_AF-A0A931T4C9-F1
#
_entry.id   AF-A0A931T4C9-F1
#
_cell.length_a   1.000
_cell.length_b   1.000
_cell.length_c   1.000
_cell.angle_alpha   90.00
_cell.angle_beta   90.00
_cell.angle_gamma   90.00
#
_symmetry.space_group_name_H-M   'P 1'
#
loop_
_entity.id
_entity.type
_entity.pdbx_description
1 polymer ?
#
loop_
_entity_poly.entity_id
_entity_poly.type
_entity_poly.pdbx_seq_one_letter_code
_entity_poly.pdbx_strand_id
1 'polypeptide(L)'
;MFHRTPPHVRELAQHLSIAPSVLSKRFRARYGELPSTYMKRRQLGVAIQLLQTTTLGIAAIAQRSGFGTRATFFRTFRRLLHRAPSSFRVEIDVTSHRHQERSRLRRPSN
;
A
#
# COMPACT_ATOMS: atom_id res chain seq x y z
N MET A 1 15.22 12.23 -8.70
CA MET A 1 14.16 12.24 -7.65
C MET A 1 13.24 11.04 -7.93
N PHE A 2 13.41 9.91 -7.25
CA PHE A 2 12.65 8.68 -7.54
C PHE A 2 11.17 8.91 -7.19
N HIS A 3 10.29 8.93 -8.20
CA HIS A 3 8.86 8.86 -7.99
C HIS A 3 8.56 7.54 -7.25
N ARG A 4 8.26 7.66 -5.96
CA ARG A 4 8.14 6.58 -4.95
C ARG A 4 6.93 5.64 -5.18
N THR A 5 6.35 5.68 -6.37
CA THR A 5 5.17 4.93 -6.76
C THR A 5 5.62 3.58 -7.34
N PRO A 6 5.13 2.44 -6.84
CA PRO A 6 5.49 1.14 -7.39
C PRO A 6 4.96 1.02 -8.83
N PRO A 7 5.85 0.80 -9.82
CA PRO A 7 5.45 0.78 -11.22
C PRO A 7 4.57 -0.43 -11.53
N HIS A 8 3.64 -0.25 -12.46
CA HIS A 8 2.86 -1.38 -12.97
C HIS A 8 3.74 -2.33 -13.79
N VAL A 9 3.35 -3.61 -13.90
CA VAL A 9 4.10 -4.62 -14.68
C VAL A 9 4.39 -4.17 -16.11
N ARG A 10 3.46 -3.43 -16.72
CA ARG A 10 3.63 -2.87 -18.06
C ARG A 10 4.75 -1.82 -18.09
N GLU A 11 4.78 -0.92 -17.12
CA GLU A 11 5.82 0.11 -17.00
C GLU A 11 7.19 -0.53 -16.74
N LEU A 12 7.24 -1.57 -15.89
CA LEU A 12 8.47 -2.31 -15.65
C LEU A 12 8.96 -3.03 -16.91
N ALA A 13 8.05 -3.64 -17.69
CA ALA A 13 8.40 -4.29 -18.95
C ALA A 13 8.94 -3.27 -19.98
N GLN A 14 8.31 -2.09 -20.08
CA GLN A 14 8.77 -1.00 -20.92
C GLN A 14 10.14 -0.48 -20.50
N HIS A 15 10.36 -0.27 -19.19
CA HIS A 15 11.64 0.22 -18.67
C HIS A 15 12.79 -0.77 -18.90
N LEU A 16 12.47 -2.06 -18.93
CA LEU A 16 13.44 -3.14 -19.19
C LEU A 16 13.56 -3.49 -20.69
N SER A 17 12.83 -2.80 -21.58
CA SER A 17 12.78 -3.08 -23.03
C SER A 17 12.48 -4.56 -23.36
N ILE A 18 11.63 -5.22 -22.57
CA ILE A 18 11.23 -6.62 -22.78
C ILE A 18 9.72 -6.77 -22.86
N ALA A 19 9.28 -7.81 -23.57
CA ALA A 19 7.87 -8.17 -23.59
C ALA A 19 7.37 -8.56 -22.18
N PRO A 20 6.12 -8.23 -21.81
CA PRO A 20 5.53 -8.60 -20.51
C PRO A 20 5.52 -10.12 -20.24
N SER A 21 5.46 -10.94 -21.30
CA SER A 21 5.56 -12.40 -21.23
C SER A 21 6.95 -12.86 -20.81
N VAL A 22 8.00 -12.25 -21.36
CA VAL A 22 9.41 -12.50 -20.99
C VAL A 22 9.66 -12.06 -19.54
N LEU A 23 9.16 -10.88 -19.15
CA LEU A 23 9.22 -10.43 -17.77
C LEU A 23 8.54 -11.44 -16.84
N SER A 24 7.34 -11.91 -17.19
CA SER A 24 6.59 -12.88 -16.36
C SER A 24 7.33 -14.22 -16.21
N LYS A 25 7.91 -14.75 -17.29
CA LYS A 25 8.72 -15.98 -17.26
C LYS A 25 9.96 -15.80 -16.37
N ARG A 26 10.75 -14.74 -16.60
CA ARG A 26 11.99 -14.49 -15.84
C ARG A 26 11.70 -14.21 -14.37
N PHE A 27 10.64 -13.45 -14.08
CA PHE A 27 10.26 -13.11 -12.71
C PHE A 27 9.79 -14.35 -11.95
N ARG A 28 8.96 -15.21 -12.56
CA ARG A 28 8.55 -16.47 -11.96
C ARG A 28 9.73 -17.41 -11.73
N ALA A 29 10.67 -17.48 -12.67
CA ALA A 29 11.88 -18.28 -12.51
C ALA A 29 12.77 -17.79 -11.36
N ARG A 30 12.82 -16.47 -11.11
CA ARG A 30 13.65 -15.87 -10.05
C ARG A 30 12.98 -15.81 -8.68
N TYR A 31 11.68 -15.53 -8.63
CA TYR A 31 10.93 -15.20 -7.40
C TYR A 31 9.78 -16.18 -7.10
N GLY A 32 9.51 -17.16 -7.97
CA GLY A 32 8.43 -18.14 -7.80
C GLY A 32 7.01 -17.59 -8.03
N GLU A 33 6.83 -16.27 -8.13
CA GLU A 33 5.53 -15.62 -8.31
C GLU A 33 5.43 -14.79 -9.60
N LEU A 34 4.20 -14.43 -9.99
CA LEU A 34 3.97 -13.54 -11.12
C LEU A 34 4.35 -12.10 -10.75
N PRO A 35 4.94 -11.31 -11.67
CA PRO A 35 5.27 -9.91 -11.41
C PRO A 35 4.06 -9.11 -10.93
N SER A 36 2.87 -9.41 -11.45
CA SER A 36 1.63 -8.72 -11.08
C SER A 36 1.21 -8.96 -9.63
N THR A 37 1.45 -10.16 -9.10
CA THR A 37 1.18 -10.50 -7.70
C THR A 37 2.18 -9.80 -6.79
N TYR A 38 3.46 -9.87 -7.14
CA TYR A 38 4.52 -9.19 -6.40
C TYR A 38 4.29 -7.68 -6.32
N MET A 39 3.98 -7.04 -7.46
CA MET A 39 3.72 -5.59 -7.49
C MET A 39 2.51 -5.22 -6.66
N LYS A 40 1.40 -5.98 -6.73
CA LYS A 40 0.23 -5.72 -5.89
C LYS A 40 0.56 -5.81 -4.40
N ARG A 41 1.41 -6.76 -3.99
CA ARG A 41 1.87 -6.88 -2.60
C ARG A 41 2.70 -5.67 -2.17
N ARG A 42 3.61 -5.19 -3.04
CA ARG A 42 4.40 -3.97 -2.80
C ARG A 42 3.51 -2.71 -2.73
N GLN A 43 2.57 -2.55 -3.66
CA GLN A 43 1.59 -1.47 -3.68
C GLN A 43 0.74 -1.46 -2.40
N LEU A 44 0.30 -2.64 -1.96
CA LEU A 44 -0.45 -2.78 -0.73
C LEU A 44 0.36 -2.38 0.51
N GLY A 45 1.63 -2.79 0.60
CA GLY A 45 2.52 -2.39 1.69
C GLY A 45 2.67 -0.88 1.80
N VAL A 46 2.86 -0.19 0.66
CA VAL A 46 2.91 1.28 0.62
C VAL A 46 1.57 1.90 1.05
N ALA A 47 0.45 1.33 0.60
CA ALA A 47 -0.88 1.83 0.99
C ALA A 47 -1.13 1.70 2.50
N ILE A 48 -0.76 0.57 3.11
CA ILE A 48 -0.86 0.35 4.56
C ILE A 48 0.00 1.38 5.30
N GLN A 49 1.25 1.58 4.87
CA GLN A 49 2.14 2.55 5.48
C GLN A 49 1.55 3.98 5.40
N LEU A 50 0.97 4.35 4.26
CA LEU A 50 0.30 5.65 4.09
C LEU A 50 -0.95 5.79 4.95
N LEU A 51 -1.73 4.72 5.12
CA LEU A 51 -2.89 4.69 6.01
C LEU A 51 -2.49 4.88 7.48
N GLN A 52 -1.31 4.40 7.87
CA GLN A 52 -0.79 4.51 9.24
C GLN A 52 -0.09 5.83 9.53
N THR A 53 0.60 6.40 8.55
CA THR A 53 1.51 7.55 8.76
C THR A 53 0.93 8.88 8.29
N THR A 54 -0.20 8.87 7.58
CA THR A 54 -0.75 10.08 6.97
C THR A 54 -2.26 10.19 7.15
N THR A 55 -2.77 11.42 7.09
CA THR A 55 -4.21 11.70 7.09
C THR A 55 -4.80 11.80 5.67
N LEU A 56 -4.07 11.36 4.64
CA LEU A 56 -4.49 11.49 3.24
C LEU A 56 -5.80 10.76 2.94
N GLY A 57 -6.65 11.34 2.08
CA GLY A 57 -7.87 10.67 1.62
C GLY A 57 -7.56 9.38 0.84
N ILE A 58 -8.50 8.42 0.85
CA ILE A 58 -8.34 7.11 0.20
C ILE A 58 -8.00 7.22 -1.30
N ALA A 59 -8.55 8.22 -1.99
CA ALA A 59 -8.22 8.48 -3.40
C ALA A 59 -6.74 8.87 -3.59
N ALA A 60 -6.21 9.74 -2.74
CA ALA A 60 -4.80 10.14 -2.78
C ALA A 60 -3.87 8.98 -2.42
N ILE A 61 -4.26 8.14 -1.45
CA ILE A 61 -3.52 6.93 -1.10
C ILE A 61 -3.47 5.97 -2.29
N ALA A 62 -4.59 5.75 -2.99
CA ALA A 62 -4.64 4.88 -4.17
C ALA A 62 -3.69 5.35 -5.28
N GLN A 63 -3.58 6.66 -5.51
CA GLN A 63 -2.60 7.22 -6.46
C GLN A 63 -1.17 6.97 -6.00
N ARG A 64 -0.83 7.37 -4.77
CA ARG A 64 0.55 7.31 -4.26
C ARG A 64 1.07 5.90 -4.05
N SER A 65 0.18 4.94 -3.82
CA SER A 65 0.52 3.52 -3.69
C SER A 65 0.57 2.78 -5.03
N GLY A 66 0.22 3.42 -6.15
CA GLY A 66 0.33 2.84 -7.49
C GLY A 66 -0.90 2.06 -7.98
N PHE A 67 -2.04 2.12 -7.28
CA PHE A 67 -3.28 1.48 -7.74
C PHE A 67 -4.04 2.30 -8.79
N GLY A 68 -3.71 3.58 -8.94
CA GLY A 68 -4.22 4.49 -9.97
C GLY A 68 -5.67 4.93 -9.81
N THR A 69 -6.56 4.15 -9.19
CA THR A 69 -7.93 4.59 -8.88
C THR A 69 -8.42 4.04 -7.54
N ARG A 70 -9.40 4.74 -6.95
CA ARG A 70 -10.05 4.31 -5.69
C ARG A 70 -10.70 2.94 -5.83
N ALA A 71 -11.34 2.66 -6.96
CA ALA A 71 -12.03 1.40 -7.21
C ALA A 71 -11.05 0.22 -7.30
N THR A 72 -9.95 0.37 -8.05
CA THR A 72 -8.92 -0.67 -8.17
C THR A 72 -8.24 -0.95 -6.83
N PHE A 73 -7.94 0.11 -6.07
CA PHE A 73 -7.42 0.00 -4.72
C PHE A 73 -8.37 -0.75 -3.80
N PHE A 74 -9.64 -0.30 -3.70
CA PHE A 74 -10.62 -0.88 -2.79
C PHE A 74 -10.87 -2.36 -3.07
N ARG A 75 -11.03 -2.73 -4.35
CA ARG A 75 -11.21 -4.13 -4.76
C ARG A 75 -10.00 -4.99 -4.38
N THR A 76 -8.79 -4.49 -4.59
CA THR A 76 -7.57 -5.26 -4.31
C THR A 76 -7.29 -5.35 -2.81
N PHE A 77 -7.47 -4.26 -2.08
CA PHE A 77 -7.31 -4.20 -0.62
C PHE A 77 -8.29 -5.15 0.08
N ARG A 78 -9.58 -5.09 -0.28
CA ARG A 78 -10.60 -6.00 0.28
C ARG A 78 -10.33 -7.46 -0.07
N ARG A 79 -9.80 -7.75 -1.27
CA ARG A 79 -9.45 -9.12 -1.67
C ARG A 79 -8.25 -9.67 -0.88
N LEU A 80 -7.28 -8.84 -0.55
CA LEU A 80 -6.02 -9.26 0.09
C LEU A 80 -6.05 -9.21 1.61
N LEU A 81 -6.80 -8.25 2.19
CA LEU A 81 -6.85 -8.03 3.64
C LEU A 81 -8.21 -8.38 4.24
N HIS A 82 -9.20 -8.76 3.43
CA HIS A 82 -10.57 -9.06 3.86
C HIS A 82 -11.27 -7.94 4.65
N ARG A 83 -10.71 -6.74 4.66
CA ARG A 83 -11.20 -5.56 5.37
C ARG A 83 -11.33 -4.37 4.42
N ALA A 84 -12.17 -3.40 4.77
CA ALA A 84 -12.26 -2.14 4.04
C ALA A 84 -11.14 -1.17 4.48
N PRO A 85 -10.53 -0.40 3.56
CA PRO A 85 -9.50 0.60 3.91
C PRO A 85 -9.98 1.65 4.92
N SER A 86 -11.26 2.03 4.86
CA SER A 86 -11.88 2.96 5.80
C SER A 86 -11.93 2.40 7.21
N SER A 87 -12.41 1.15 7.37
CA SER A 87 -12.43 0.46 8.66
C SER A 87 -11.02 0.28 9.23
N PHE A 88 -10.04 -0.03 8.37
CA PHE A 88 -8.65 -0.15 8.78
C PHE A 88 -8.08 1.17 9.32
N ARG A 89 -8.48 2.30 8.75
CA ARG A 89 -8.06 3.62 9.25
C ARG A 89 -8.70 3.97 10.59
N VAL A 90 -10.00 3.69 10.76
CA VAL A 90 -10.71 3.93 12.04
C VAL A 90 -10.08 3.11 13.17
N GLU A 91 -9.68 1.87 12.90
CA GLU A 91 -9.00 1.01 13.88
C GLU A 91 -7.62 1.58 14.29
N ILE A 92 -6.86 2.13 13.33
CA ILE A 92 -5.58 2.81 13.62
C ILE A 92 -5.80 4.07 14.44
N ASP A 93 -6.82 4.86 14.12
CA ASP A 93 -7.14 6.11 14.80
C ASP A 93 -7.51 5.85 16.27
N VAL A 94 -8.38 4.87 16.52
CA VAL A 94 -8.76 4.41 17.86
C VAL A 94 -7.54 3.90 18.63
N THR A 95 -6.63 3.18 17.98
CA THR A 95 -5.42 2.64 18.63
C THR A 95 -4.38 3.73 18.94
N SER A 96 -4.25 4.73 18.05
CA SER A 96 -3.32 5.86 18.20
C SER A 96 -3.78 6.85 19.27
N HIS A 97 -5.10 7.11 19.34
CA HIS A 97 -5.69 7.91 20.43
C HIS A 97 -5.49 7.26 21.80
N ARG A 98 -5.65 5.94 21.91
CA ARG A 98 -5.45 5.18 23.17
C ARG A 98 -4.02 5.23 23.70
N HIS A 99 -3.03 5.34 22.80
CA HIS A 99 -1.62 5.51 23.18
C HIS A 99 -1.27 6.96 23.54
N GLN A 100 -2.01 7.94 23.00
CA GLN A 100 -1.81 9.36 23.28
C GLN A 100 -2.45 9.81 24.60
N GLU A 101 -3.52 9.17 25.07
CA GLU A 101 -4.12 9.42 26.39
C GLU A 101 -3.27 8.88 27.55
N ARG A 102 -2.61 7.72 27.37
CA ARG A 102 -1.76 7.12 28.41
C ARG A 102 -0.51 7.93 28.75
N SER A 103 0.01 8.73 27.82
CA SER A 103 1.16 9.62 28.08
C SER A 103 0.78 10.94 28.76
N ARG A 104 -0.50 11.32 28.74
CA ARG A 104 -1.00 12.57 29.36
C ARG A 104 -1.24 12.46 30.87
N LEU A 105 -1.30 11.26 31.43
CA LEU A 105 -1.51 10.99 32.87
C LEU A 105 -0.21 10.99 33.71
N ARG A 106 0.91 11.51 33.18
CA ARG A 106 2.23 11.49 33.85
C ARG A 106 2.75 12.88 34.26
N ARG A 107 1.88 13.74 34.77
CA ARG A 107 2.30 14.90 35.59
C ARG A 107 1.50 14.92 36.89
N PRO A 108 2.08 14.47 38.03
CA PRO A 108 1.56 14.88 39.32
C PRO A 108 1.89 16.35 39.52
N SER A 109 0.90 17.08 40.03
CA SER A 109 1.04 18.41 40.61
C SER A 109 2.14 18.40 41.67
N ASN A 110 3.09 19.35 41.57
CA ASN A 110 3.60 20.17 42.66
C ASN A 110 4.43 21.31 42.09
#